data_AF-A0A951D2Z4-F1
#
_entry.id   AF-A0A951D2Z4-F1
#
_cell.length_a   1.000
_cell.length_b   1.000
_cell.length_c   1.000
_cell.angle_alpha   90.00
_cell.angle_beta   90.00
_cell.angle_gamma   90.00
#
_symmetry.space_group_name_H-M   'P 1'
#
loop_
_entity.id
_entity.type
_entity.pdbx_description
1 polymer ?
#
loop_
_entity_poly.entity_id
_entity_poly.type
_entity_poly.pdbx_seq_one_letter_code
_entity_poly.pdbx_strand_id
1 'polypeptide(L)' 'MRITDITITMHERSSPRLAGFGTRDGKLPMGVLRIATDAGIEGTNFLSYPGPGPPAIAREIVTFVKPLLVGADP' A
#
# COMPACT_ATOMS: atom_id res chain seq x y z
N MET A 1 15.74 15.66 5.47
CA MET A 1 15.63 14.18 5.49
C MET A 1 15.33 13.76 4.07
N ARG A 2 15.54 12.51 3.64
CA ARG A 2 15.24 12.12 2.26
C ARG A 2 14.54 10.77 2.19
N ILE A 3 13.51 10.66 1.36
CA ILE A 3 12.87 9.37 1.05
C ILE A 3 13.87 8.54 0.24
N THR A 4 14.21 7.35 0.75
CA THR A 4 15.14 6.42 0.11
C THR A 4 14.42 5.31 -0.62
N ASP A 5 13.24 4.90 -0.12
CA ASP A 5 12.47 3.84 -0.74
C ASP A 5 10.98 3.95 -0.43
N ILE A 6 10.18 3.45 -1.37
CA ILE A 6 8.74 3.29 -1.24
C ILE A 6 8.41 1.87 -1.68
N THR A 7 7.93 1.05 -0.75
CA THR A 7 7.61 -0.36 -0.97
C THR A 7 6.18 -0.65 -0.63
N ILE A 8 5.55 -1.55 -1.39
CA ILE A 8 4.21 -2.03 -1.10
C ILE A 8 4.27 -3.55 -1.05
N THR A 9 3.85 -4.11 0.09
CA THR A 9 3.70 -5.55 0.26
C THR A 9 2.22 -5.90 0.18
N MET A 10 1.87 -6.73 -0.81
CA MET A 10 0.50 -7.20 -1.00
C MET A 10 0.22 -8.40 -0.09
N HIS A 11 -0.96 -8.42 0.50
CA HIS A 11 -1.46 -9.48 1.35
C HIS A 11 -2.86 -9.90 0.92
N GLU A 12 -3.20 -11.15 1.18
CA GLU A 12 -4.57 -11.65 1.07
C GLU A 12 -5.05 -12.01 2.47
N ARG A 13 -6.16 -11.41 2.91
CA ARG A 13 -6.85 -11.80 4.15
C ARG A 13 -8.07 -12.63 3.80
N SER A 14 -8.11 -13.88 4.26
CA SER A 14 -9.28 -14.73 4.17
C SER A 14 -10.01 -14.76 5.52
N SER A 15 -11.32 -14.50 5.51
CA SER A 15 -12.15 -14.65 6.70
C SER A 15 -13.64 -14.74 6.33
N PRO A 16 -14.41 -15.63 6.99
CA PRO A 16 -15.84 -15.79 6.73
C PRO A 16 -16.68 -14.54 7.08
N ARG A 17 -16.10 -13.57 7.81
CA ARG A 17 -16.76 -12.32 8.19
C ARG A 17 -16.57 -11.18 7.19
N LEU A 18 -15.87 -11.42 6.07
CA LEU A 18 -15.53 -10.38 5.10
C LEU A 18 -16.65 -10.03 4.11
N ALA A 19 -17.77 -10.78 4.12
CA ALA A 19 -18.94 -10.48 3.30
C ALA A 19 -19.43 -9.02 3.47
N GLY A 20 -19.26 -8.43 4.66
CA GLY A 20 -19.59 -7.02 4.94
C GLY A 20 -18.70 -5.98 4.25
N PHE A 21 -17.57 -6.39 3.66
CA PHE A 21 -16.64 -5.53 2.92
C PHE A 21 -16.77 -5.71 1.39
N GLY A 22 -17.81 -6.42 0.92
CA GLY A 22 -18.09 -6.59 -0.51
C GLY A 22 -17.25 -7.66 -1.23
N THR A 23 -16.46 -8.45 -0.50
CA THR A 23 -15.65 -9.53 -1.07
C THR A 23 -16.52 -10.76 -1.35
N ARG A 24 -16.68 -11.13 -2.63
CA ARG A 24 -17.58 -12.22 -3.07
C ARG A 24 -17.02 -13.62 -2.84
N ASP A 25 -15.70 -13.77 -2.77
CA ASP A 25 -14.96 -15.02 -2.59
C ASP A 25 -14.39 -15.19 -1.18
N GLY A 26 -14.74 -14.28 -0.25
CA GLY A 26 -14.22 -14.28 1.12
C GLY A 26 -12.74 -13.89 1.23
N LYS A 27 -12.13 -13.38 0.15
CA LYS A 27 -10.76 -12.88 0.10
C LYS A 27 -10.76 -11.37 0.01
N LEU A 28 -10.08 -10.73 0.95
CA LEU A 28 -9.84 -9.30 0.95
C LEU A 28 -8.38 -9.03 0.58
N PRO A 29 -8.09 -8.52 -0.64
CA PRO A 29 -6.77 -8.03 -0.94
C PRO A 29 -6.46 -6.82 -0.04
N MET A 30 -5.26 -6.77 0.50
CA MET A 30 -4.73 -5.66 1.29
C MET A 30 -3.31 -5.34 0.82
N GLY A 31 -2.84 -4.14 1.12
CA GLY A 31 -1.44 -3.78 0.95
C GLY A 31 -0.91 -3.07 2.18
N VAL A 32 0.37 -3.22 2.46
CA VAL A 32 1.10 -2.38 3.42
C VAL A 32 2.08 -1.54 2.63
N LEU A 33 1.86 -0.23 2.61
CA LEU A 33 2.79 0.77 2.14
C LEU A 33 3.82 1.03 3.23
N ARG A 34 5.09 1.06 2.85
CA ARG A 34 6.20 1.52 3.69
C ARG A 34 7.01 2.56 2.93
N ILE A 35 7.30 3.67 3.59
CA ILE A 35 8.18 4.75 3.12
C ILE A 35 9.38 4.79 4.06
N ALA A 36 10.58 4.62 3.51
CA ALA A 36 11.83 4.65 4.26
C ALA A 36 12.61 5.95 3.99
N THR A 37 13.35 6.41 4.99
CA THR A 37 14.19 7.61 4.88
C THR A 37 15.66 7.32 5.19
N ASP A 38 16.55 8.22 4.77
CA ASP A 38 17.99 8.19 5.07
C ASP A 38 18.32 8.43 6.56
N ALA A 39 17.38 9.01 7.32
CA ALA A 39 17.49 9.19 8.77
C ALA A 39 17.08 7.94 9.57
N GLY A 40 16.70 6.84 8.91
CA GLY A 40 16.22 5.61 9.56
C GLY A 40 14.78 5.69 10.08
N ILE A 41 14.02 6.73 9.71
CA ILE A 41 12.60 6.87 10.04
C ILE A 41 11.76 6.17 8.97
N GLU A 42 10.75 5.42 9.40
CA GLU A 42 9.82 4.71 8.53
C GLU A 42 8.37 5.15 8.78
N GLY A 43 7.62 5.37 7.70
CA GLY A 43 6.18 5.56 7.73
C GLY A 43 5.47 4.36 7.11
N THR A 44 4.36 3.91 7.72
CA THR A 44 3.56 2.79 7.19
C THR A 44 2.08 3.17 7.06
N ASN A 45 1.42 2.62 6.04
CA ASN A 45 -0.03 2.79 5.84
C ASN A 45 -0.65 1.56 5.16
N PHE A 46 -1.94 1.32 5.38
CA PHE A 46 -2.67 0.25 4.72
C PHE A 46 -3.32 0.70 3.41
N LEU A 47 -3.22 -0.13 2.39
CA LEU A 47 -4.07 -0.10 1.22
C LEU A 47 -5.23 -1.07 1.47
N SER A 48 -6.45 -0.54 1.53
CA SER A 48 -7.65 -1.34 1.84
C SER A 48 -8.80 -1.06 0.88
N TYR A 49 -9.89 -1.79 1.06
CA TYR A 49 -11.17 -1.63 0.37
C TYR A 49 -12.14 -0.81 1.26
N PRO A 50 -13.14 -0.08 0.71
CA PRO A 50 -13.56 -0.03 -0.69
C PRO A 50 -12.82 0.99 -1.55
N GLY A 51 -12.84 0.82 -2.88
CA GLY A 51 -12.20 1.72 -3.86
C GLY A 51 -11.70 0.99 -5.12
N PRO A 52 -10.72 1.55 -5.87
CA PRO A 52 -10.07 0.89 -7.01
C PRO A 52 -9.43 -0.47 -6.67
N GLY A 53 -9.22 -0.70 -5.37
CA GLY A 53 -8.65 -1.91 -4.81
C GLY A 53 -7.13 -1.79 -4.58
N PRO A 54 -6.58 -2.44 -3.54
CA PRO A 54 -5.15 -2.36 -3.22
C PRO A 54 -4.19 -2.66 -4.39
N PRO A 55 -4.45 -3.63 -5.29
CA PRO A 55 -3.57 -3.86 -6.43
C PRO A 55 -3.52 -2.69 -7.44
N ALA A 56 -4.65 -2.00 -7.66
CA ALA A 56 -4.71 -0.85 -8.56
C ALA A 56 -3.97 0.35 -7.96
N ILE A 57 -4.23 0.65 -6.69
CA ILE A 57 -3.55 1.74 -5.96
C ILE A 57 -2.04 1.45 -5.88
N ALA A 58 -1.64 0.21 -5.61
CA ALA A 58 -0.23 -0.15 -5.56
C ALA A 58 0.48 0.08 -6.89
N ARG A 59 -0.19 -0.24 -8.00
CA ARG A 59 0.32 0.04 -9.35
C ARG A 59 0.51 1.53 -9.57
N GLU A 60 -0.48 2.35 -9.25
CA GLU A 60 -0.40 3.81 -9.41
C GLU A 60 0.73 4.42 -8.58
N ILE A 61 0.90 3.96 -7.33
CA ILE A 61 2.00 4.41 -6.48
C ILE A 61 3.35 4.06 -7.10
N VAL A 62 3.55 2.81 -7.52
CA VAL A 62 4.83 2.38 -8.10
C VAL A 62 5.11 3.07 -9.43
N THR A 63 4.11 3.21 -10.29
CA THR A 63 4.28 3.76 -11.65
C THR A 63 4.44 5.27 -11.65
N PHE A 64 3.68 6.00 -10.83
CA PHE A 64 3.60 7.46 -10.93
C PHE A 64 4.15 8.18 -9.69
N VAL A 65 3.87 7.70 -8.49
CA VAL A 65 4.21 8.42 -7.26
C VAL A 65 5.66 8.18 -6.84
N LYS A 66 6.10 6.92 -6.83
CA LYS A 66 7.45 6.54 -6.39
C LYS A 66 8.56 7.28 -7.15
N PRO A 67 8.52 7.39 -8.49
CA PRO A 67 9.56 8.13 -9.23
C PRO A 67 9.65 9.61 -8.89
N LEU A 68 8.55 10.21 -8.40
CA LEU A 68 8.49 11.63 -8.04
C LEU A 68 8.97 11.90 -6.61
N LEU A 69 8.84 10.91 -5.71
CA LEU A 69 9.07 11.10 -4.28
C LEU A 69 10.42 10.55 -3.79
N VAL A 70 11.02 9.57 -4.46
CA VAL A 70 12.37 9.10 -4.08
C VAL A 70 13.38 10.25 -4.23
N GLY A 71 14.11 10.55 -3.15
CA GLY A 71 15.01 11.71 -3.06
C GLY A 71 14.34 13.03 -2.64
N ALA A 72 13.03 13.08 -2.47
CA ALA A 72 12.34 14.24 -1.91
C ALA A 72 12.53 14.32 -0.38
N ASP A 73 12.34 15.52 0.19
CA ASP A 73 12.20 15.69 1.64
C ASP A 73 10.78 15.20 2.03
N PRO A 74 10.63 14.28 3.00
CA PRO A 74 9.35 13.61 3.28
C PRO A 74 8.25 14.51 3.84
#